data_AF-A0A527YY21-F1
#
_entry.id   AF-A0A527YY21-F1
#
_cell.length_a   1.000
_cell.length_b   1.000
_cell.length_c   1.000
_cell.angle_alpha   90.00
_cell.angle_beta   90.00
_cell.angle_gamma   90.00
#
_symmetry.space_group_name_H-M   'P 1'
#
loop_
_entity.id
_entity.type
_entity.pdbx_description
1 polymer ?
#
loop_
_entity_poly.entity_id
_entity_poly.type
_entity_poly.pdbx_seq_one_letter_code
_entity_poly.pdbx_strand_id
1 'polypeptide(L)' 'MPVPGPDGKPAQLIDVASIAMLEKALNARGVEASHLWTSPEDWGEIGVELDDWIACASQALAYAIVAASSVIDFEAAVID' A
#
# COMPACT_ATOMS: atom_id res chain seq x y z
N MET A 1 -6.03 -8.56 -7.16
CA MET A 1 -4.87 -9.31 -7.71
C MET A 1 -4.12 -9.91 -6.55
N PRO A 2 -3.81 -11.23 -6.55
CA PRO A 2 -3.07 -11.86 -5.47
C PRO A 2 -1.59 -11.44 -5.50
N VAL A 3 -1.07 -11.07 -4.32
CA VAL A 3 0.34 -10.72 -4.07
C VAL A 3 0.83 -11.44 -2.82
N PRO A 4 2.15 -11.63 -2.62
CA PRO A 4 2.67 -12.10 -1.35
C PRO A 4 2.33 -11.11 -0.23
N GLY A 5 1.65 -11.59 0.81
CA GLY A 5 1.37 -10.83 2.02
C GLY A 5 2.58 -10.78 2.97
N PRO A 6 2.52 -9.96 4.03
CA PRO A 6 3.62 -9.82 4.99
C PRO A 6 4.01 -11.12 5.72
N ASP A 7 3.06 -12.05 5.86
CA ASP A 7 3.29 -13.37 6.45
C ASP A 7 3.69 -14.44 5.41
N GLY A 8 3.96 -14.02 4.17
CA GLY A 8 4.28 -14.89 3.05
C GLY A 8 3.07 -15.63 2.46
N LYS A 9 1.85 -15.43 3.01
CA LYS A 9 0.64 -16.01 2.43
C LYS A 9 0.06 -15.10 1.35
N PRO A 10 -0.64 -15.64 0.34
CA PRO A 10 -1.31 -14.81 -0.66
C PRO A 10 -2.34 -13.87 -0.02
N ALA A 11 -2.28 -12.59 -0.38
CA ALA A 11 -3.24 -11.55 -0.01
C ALA A 11 -3.70 -10.78 -1.26
N GLN A 12 -4.82 -10.07 -1.21
CA GLN A 12 -5.17 -9.16 -2.31
C GLN A 12 -4.31 -7.90 -2.22
N LEU A 13 -3.86 -7.37 -3.36
CA LEU A 13 -3.10 -6.13 -3.44
C LEU A 13 -3.76 -4.98 -2.67
N ILE A 14 -5.09 -4.83 -2.77
CA ILE A 14 -5.83 -3.77 -2.06
C ILE A 14 -5.76 -3.92 -0.54
N ASP A 15 -5.62 -5.14 -0.03
CA ASP A 15 -5.52 -5.41 1.41
C ASP A 15 -4.09 -5.16 1.94
N VAL A 16 -3.14 -4.79 1.06
CA VAL A 16 -1.74 -4.52 1.43
C VAL A 16 -1.37 -3.08 1.11
N ALA A 17 -1.69 -2.60 -0.09
CA ALA A 17 -1.21 -1.33 -0.63
C ALA A 17 -2.21 -0.16 -0.57
N SER A 18 -3.37 -0.34 0.09
CA SER A 18 -4.37 0.73 0.22
C SER A 18 -4.05 1.67 1.38
N ILE A 19 -4.35 2.97 1.22
CA ILE A 19 -4.31 3.97 2.30
C ILE A 19 -5.18 3.55 3.49
N ALA A 20 -6.29 2.83 3.25
CA ALA A 20 -7.12 2.28 4.32
C ALA A 20 -6.34 1.34 5.27
N MET A 21 -5.27 0.69 4.78
CA MET A 21 -4.40 -0.14 5.62
C MET A 21 -3.47 0.70 6.50
N LEU A 22 -2.98 1.83 6.00
CA LEU A 22 -2.24 2.80 6.81
C LEU A 22 -3.13 3.39 7.92
N GLU A 23 -4.34 3.83 7.56
CA GLU A 23 -5.33 4.32 8.52
C GLU A 23 -5.62 3.27 9.61
N LYS A 24 -5.81 2.00 9.23
CA LYS A 24 -6.02 0.90 10.17
C LYS A 24 -4.83 0.70 11.10
N ALA A 25 -3.60 0.80 10.61
CA ALA A 25 -2.38 0.67 11.42
C ALA A 25 -2.27 1.80 12.46
N LEU A 26 -2.57 3.04 12.05
CA LEU A 26 -2.56 4.21 12.93
C LEU A 26 -3.65 4.14 13.99
N ASN A 27 -4.88 3.80 13.59
CA ASN A 27 -6.01 3.63 14.51
C ASN A 27 -5.74 2.53 15.56
N ALA A 28 -5.06 1.45 15.18
CA ALA A 28 -4.66 0.39 16.11
C ALA A 28 -3.68 0.87 17.21
N ARG A 29 -2.94 1.96 16.95
CA ARG A 29 -2.06 2.61 17.93
C ARG A 29 -2.72 3.80 18.65
N GLY A 30 -3.99 4.08 18.37
CA GLY A 30 -4.73 5.22 18.92
C GLY A 30 -4.35 6.56 18.30
N VAL A 31 -3.74 6.55 17.11
CA VAL A 31 -3.46 7.77 16.33
C VAL A 31 -4.65 8.03 15.41
N GLU A 32 -5.29 9.20 15.55
CA GLU A 32 -6.39 9.62 14.68
C GLU A 32 -5.90 9.89 13.26
N ALA A 33 -6.34 9.06 12.32
CA ALA A 33 -5.87 9.06 10.93
C ALA A 33 -6.88 9.63 9.91
N SER A 34 -7.95 10.28 10.39
CA SER A 34 -8.96 10.92 9.53
C SER A 34 -8.37 11.98 8.57
N HIS A 35 -7.24 12.60 8.94
CA HIS A 35 -6.53 13.59 8.13
C HIS A 35 -6.00 13.04 6.80
N LEU A 36 -5.73 11.73 6.71
CA LEU A 36 -5.28 11.05 5.48
C LEU A 36 -6.25 11.29 4.30
N TRP A 37 -7.55 11.41 4.61
CA TRP A 37 -8.62 11.54 3.63
C TRP A 37 -9.06 12.99 3.43
N THR A 38 -8.94 13.84 4.46
CA THR A 38 -9.38 15.25 4.38
C THR A 38 -8.32 16.18 3.81
N SER A 39 -7.05 15.79 3.86
CA SER A 39 -5.90 16.58 3.39
C SER A 39 -4.90 15.68 2.67
N PRO A 40 -5.25 15.11 1.49
CA PRO A 40 -4.39 14.16 0.79
C PRO A 40 -3.03 14.74 0.36
N GLU A 41 -2.91 16.05 0.24
CA GLU A 41 -1.67 16.76 -0.07
C GLU A 41 -0.74 16.95 1.15
N ASP A 42 -1.26 16.82 2.37
CA ASP A 42 -0.51 17.03 3.61
C ASP A 42 -1.01 16.10 4.72
N TRP A 43 -0.34 14.97 4.85
CA TRP A 43 -0.60 13.99 5.89
C TRP A 43 0.10 14.31 7.22
N GLY A 44 0.93 15.36 7.28
CA GLY A 44 1.75 15.66 8.45
C GLY A 44 2.76 14.55 8.81
N GLU A 45 3.18 14.53 10.08
CA GLU A 45 4.15 13.55 10.58
C GLU A 45 3.45 12.27 11.05
N ILE A 46 3.46 11.24 10.21
CA ILE A 46 2.94 9.90 10.53
C ILE A 46 4.01 9.01 11.18
N GLY A 47 5.29 9.19 10.79
CA GLY A 47 6.41 8.44 11.34
C GLY A 47 6.53 7.02 10.76
N VAL A 48 6.98 6.08 11.60
CA VAL A 48 7.39 4.72 11.19
C VAL A 48 6.28 3.92 10.50
N GLU A 49 5.01 4.17 10.83
CA GLU A 49 3.87 3.51 10.18
C GLU A 49 3.77 3.83 8.69
N LEU A 50 4.08 5.08 8.33
CA LEU A 50 4.08 5.50 6.93
C LEU A 50 5.22 4.82 6.19
N ASP A 51 6.42 4.79 6.79
CA ASP A 51 7.59 4.14 6.20
C ASP A 51 7.33 2.63 5.97
N ASP A 52 6.80 1.94 6.98
CA ASP A 52 6.46 0.51 6.91
C ASP A 52 5.37 0.24 5.87
N TRP A 53 4.35 1.10 5.80
CA TRP A 53 3.29 0.99 4.80
C TRP A 53 3.82 1.24 3.39
N ILE A 54 4.65 2.26 3.16
CA ILE A 54 5.29 2.53 1.86
C ILE A 54 6.12 1.32 1.43
N ALA A 55 6.90 0.73 2.33
CA ALA A 55 7.70 -0.46 2.03
C ALA A 55 6.82 -1.64 1.60
N CYS A 56 5.77 -1.94 2.35
CA CYS A 56 4.84 -3.03 2.03
C CYS A 56 4.07 -2.78 0.72
N ALA A 57 3.52 -1.57 0.56
CA ALA A 57 2.74 -1.17 -0.60
C ALA A 57 3.59 -1.21 -1.88
N SER A 58 4.79 -0.63 -1.85
CA SER A 58 5.70 -0.62 -3.00
C SER A 58 6.13 -2.02 -3.41
N GLN A 59 6.40 -2.93 -2.47
CA GLN A 59 6.77 -4.30 -2.78
C GLN A 59 5.60 -5.09 -3.39
N ALA A 60 4.39 -4.90 -2.87
CA ALA A 60 3.17 -5.51 -3.42
C ALA A 60 2.85 -4.98 -4.83
N LEU A 61 2.99 -3.67 -5.05
CA LEU A 61 2.83 -3.04 -6.36
C LEU A 61 3.87 -3.53 -7.36
N ALA A 62 5.14 -3.62 -6.96
CA ALA A 62 6.20 -4.15 -7.82
C ALA A 62 5.91 -5.60 -8.25
N TYR A 63 5.46 -6.45 -7.32
CA TYR A 63 5.05 -7.81 -7.65
C TYR A 63 3.89 -7.83 -8.64
N ALA A 64 2.87 -6.99 -8.42
CA ALA A 64 1.73 -6.86 -9.30
C ALA A 64 2.13 -6.43 -10.72
N ILE A 65 2.99 -5.41 -10.84
CA ILE A 65 3.48 -4.90 -12.12
C ILE A 65 4.25 -6.00 -12.86
N VAL A 66 5.22 -6.65 -12.21
CA VAL A 66 6.01 -7.72 -12.84
C VAL A 66 5.14 -8.89 -13.26
N ALA A 67 4.18 -9.30 -12.42
CA ALA A 67 3.26 -10.39 -12.75
C ALA A 67 2.38 -10.03 -13.95
N ALA A 68 1.84 -8.81 -14.03
CA ALA A 68 1.08 -8.36 -15.18
C ALA A 68 1.95 -8.30 -16.45
N SER A 69 3.16 -7.73 -16.36
CA SER A 69 4.13 -7.64 -17.45
C SER A 69 4.64 -9.00 -17.95
N SER A 70 4.63 -10.02 -17.09
CA SER A 70 5.03 -11.38 -17.48
C SER A 70 4.01 -12.08 -18.39
N VAL A 71 2.76 -11.62 -18.37
CA VAL A 71 1.68 -12.17 -19.21
C VAL A 71 1.49 -11.33 -20.47
N ILE A 72 1.60 -10.00 -20.35
CA ILE A 72 1.43 -9.04 -21.44
C ILE A 72 2.58 -8.04 -21.37
N ASP A 73 3.26 -7.80 -22.48
CA ASP A 73 4.35 -6.83 -22.56
C ASP A 73 3.82 -5.39 -22.54
N PHE A 74 3.55 -4.89 -21.33
CA PHE A 74 3.13 -3.50 -21.11
C PHE A 74 4.34 -2.56 -21.16
N GLU A 75 4.25 -1.50 -21.96
CA GLU A 75 5.31 -0.49 -22.06
C GLU A 75 5.47 0.32 -20.76
N ALA A 76 4.40 0.46 -19.97
CA ALA A 76 4.40 1.19 -18.71
C ALA A 76 3.30 0.72 -17.75
N ALA A 77 3.53 0.93 -16.45
CA ALA A 77 2.52 0.85 -15.41
C ALA A 77 2.19 2.26 -14.89
N VAL A 78 0.91 2.61 -14.88
CA VAL A 78 0.41 3.88 -14.32
C VAL A 78 -0.19 3.59 -12.95
N ILE A 79 0.22 4.36 -11.95
CA ILE A 79 -0.27 4.28 -10.56
C ILE A 79 -1.10 5.54 -10.31
N ASP A 80 -2.32 5.36 -9.80
CA ASP A 80 -3.29 6.40 -9.44
C ASP A 80 -3.95 6.03 -8.10
#